data_AF-A0A126PDY9-F1
#
_entry.id   AF-A0A126PDY9-F1
#
_cell.length_a   1.000
_cell.length_b   1.000
_cell.length_c   1.000
_cell.angle_alpha   90.00
_cell.angle_beta   90.00
_cell.angle_gamma   90.00
#
_symmetry.space_group_name_H-M   'P 1'
#
loop_
_entity.id
_entity.type
_entity.pdbx_description
1 polymer ?
#
loop_
_entity_poly.entity_id
_entity_poly.type
_entity_poly.pdbx_seq_one_letter_code
_entity_poly.pdbx_strand_id
1 'polypeptide(L)'
;MVHLIQIDRCLYSAAEGRRCDCLLLTTEQAYFVEFKAAERDITTSGNLRYARAADCVEQLEHTIKDFISRDIIPPGALVMAYACVGRTSQRPYPGADFLALSASFNNRFEGIPVRVRLIVENVLVINRSTSAD
;
A
#
# COMPACT_ATOMS: atom_id res chain seq x y z
N MET A 1 13.95 -2.32 -18.70
CA MET A 1 14.49 -1.38 -17.69
C MET A 1 13.59 -1.44 -16.48
N VAL A 2 14.14 -1.36 -15.27
CA VAL A 2 13.39 -1.44 -14.00
C VAL A 2 13.76 -0.23 -13.16
N HIS A 3 12.77 0.49 -12.65
CA HIS A 3 12.97 1.63 -11.76
C HIS A 3 12.32 1.35 -10.41
N LEU A 4 13.09 1.48 -9.33
CA LEU A 4 12.54 1.54 -7.99
C LEU A 4 12.56 2.99 -7.52
N ILE A 5 11.41 3.48 -7.08
CA ILE A 5 11.20 4.87 -6.71
C ILE A 5 10.56 4.89 -5.32
N GLN A 6 11.21 5.56 -4.38
CA GLN A 6 10.54 5.94 -3.14
C GLN A 6 9.55 7.06 -3.45
N ILE A 7 8.31 6.93 -2.98
CA ILE A 7 7.24 7.89 -3.24
C ILE A 7 7.02 8.76 -2.01
N ASP A 8 6.68 8.18 -0.86
CA ASP A 8 6.48 8.96 0.36
C ASP A 8 7.79 9.65 0.77
N ARG A 9 7.68 10.96 1.00
CA ARG A 9 8.79 11.89 1.35
C ARG A 9 9.87 12.07 0.29
N CYS A 10 9.65 11.60 -0.94
CA CYS A 10 10.58 11.80 -2.05
C CYS A 10 9.91 12.48 -3.25
N LEU A 11 8.87 11.85 -3.82
CA LEU A 11 8.10 12.46 -4.91
C LEU A 11 6.99 13.38 -4.41
N TYR A 12 6.50 13.14 -3.20
CA TYR A 12 5.44 13.94 -2.60
C TYR A 12 5.90 14.52 -1.27
N SER A 13 5.51 15.77 -1.07
CA SER A 13 5.59 16.44 0.21
C SER A 13 4.45 16.01 1.13
N ALA A 14 4.64 16.17 2.45
CA ALA A 14 3.61 15.85 3.44
C ALA A 14 2.30 16.64 3.26
N ALA A 15 2.34 17.76 2.54
CA ALA A 15 1.16 18.59 2.26
C ALA A 15 0.27 18.02 1.14
N GLU A 16 0.78 17.12 0.30
CA GLU A 16 0.08 16.55 -0.86
C GLU A 16 -0.75 15.30 -0.54
N GLY A 17 -1.00 15.10 0.76
CA GLY A 17 -1.74 13.96 1.31
C GLY A 17 -0.87 12.71 1.46
N ARG A 18 -1.47 11.65 2.03
CA ARG A 18 -0.78 10.38 2.21
C ARG A 18 -0.72 9.62 0.89
N ARG A 19 0.47 9.12 0.55
CA ARG A 19 0.78 8.36 -0.65
C ARG A 19 1.42 7.04 -0.25
N CYS A 20 1.33 6.05 -1.14
CA CYS A 20 2.06 4.81 -0.91
C CYS A 20 3.57 5.04 -0.76
N ASP A 21 4.24 4.17 0.00
CA ASP A 21 5.68 4.30 0.29
C ASP A 21 6.58 4.23 -0.95
N CYS A 22 6.35 3.29 -1.87
CA CYS A 22 7.20 3.13 -3.04
C CYS A 22 6.53 2.53 -4.27
N LEU A 23 7.22 2.64 -5.41
CA LEU A 23 6.83 2.13 -6.71
C LEU A 23 7.99 1.39 -7.36
N LEU A 24 7.72 0.20 -7.89
CA LEU A 24 8.58 -0.46 -8.85
C LEU A 24 7.92 -0.42 -10.25
N LEU A 25 8.56 0.25 -11.20
CA LEU A 25 8.08 0.40 -12.56
C LEU A 25 8.93 -0.44 -13.52
N THR A 26 8.26 -1.25 -14.32
CA THR A 26 8.86 -1.98 -15.45
C THR A 26 8.26 -1.46 -16.76
N THR A 27 8.71 -2.00 -17.89
CA THR A 27 8.16 -1.64 -19.22
C THR A 27 6.70 -2.06 -19.40
N GLU A 28 6.21 -3.03 -18.62
CA GLU A 28 4.89 -3.63 -18.81
C GLU A 28 3.97 -3.49 -17.59
N GLN A 29 4.54 -3.19 -16.42
CA GLN A 29 3.86 -3.32 -15.14
C GLN A 29 4.29 -2.23 -14.17
N ALA A 30 3.35 -1.81 -13.32
CA ALA A 30 3.61 -0.88 -12.23
C ALA A 30 3.21 -1.53 -10.90
N TYR A 31 4.13 -1.54 -9.95
CA TYR A 31 3.97 -2.15 -8.64
C TYR A 31 4.00 -1.07 -7.57
N PHE A 32 2.83 -0.72 -7.03
CA PHE A 32 2.73 0.24 -5.93
C PHE A 32 2.74 -0.53 -4.62
N VAL A 33 3.57 -0.11 -3.68
CA VAL A 33 3.76 -0.81 -2.41
C VAL A 33 3.57 0.16 -1.26
N GLU A 34 2.78 -0.25 -0.30
CA GLU A 34 2.49 0.50 0.91
C GLU A 34 2.72 -0.40 2.13
N PHE A 35 3.58 0.06 3.02
CA PHE A 35 3.96 -0.63 4.24
C PHE A 35 3.25 0.01 5.44
N LYS A 36 2.56 -0.80 6.22
CA LYS A 36 2.04 -0.36 7.52
C LYS A 36 2.46 -1.31 8.62
N ALA A 37 3.40 -0.86 9.43
CA ALA A 37 3.79 -1.55 10.65
C ALA A 37 2.70 -1.44 11.71
N ALA A 38 2.55 -2.46 12.54
CA ALA A 38 1.77 -2.33 13.77
C ALA A 38 2.43 -1.27 14.67
N GLU A 39 1.63 -0.35 15.21
CA GLU A 39 2.11 0.70 16.10
C GLU A 39 1.86 0.30 17.56
N ARG A 40 2.71 0.77 18.48
CA ARG A 40 2.41 0.69 19.92
C ARG A 40 1.49 1.86 20.26
N ASP A 41 0.35 1.57 20.89
CA ASP A 41 -0.57 2.61 21.34
C ASP A 41 0.07 3.35 22.54
N ILE A 42 0.21 4.68 22.43
CA ILE A 42 0.87 5.53 23.45
C ILE A 42 -0.13 5.92 24.55
N THR A 43 -1.40 5.51 24.45
CA THR A 43 -2.38 5.72 25.53
C THR A 43 -2.24 4.64 26.60
N THR A 44 -1.86 5.07 27.81
CA THR A 44 -1.96 4.53 29.21
C THR A 44 -2.01 3.02 29.52
N SER A 45 -2.10 2.11 28.56
CA SER A 45 -2.25 0.67 28.76
C SER A 45 -1.20 -0.17 28.00
N GLY A 46 -0.37 0.45 27.15
CA GLY A 46 0.72 -0.25 26.45
C GLY A 46 0.27 -1.28 25.40
N ASN A 47 -1.00 -1.23 24.97
CA ASN A 47 -1.55 -2.15 23.97
C ASN A 47 -1.01 -1.83 22.57
N LEU A 48 -0.87 -2.84 21.71
CA LEU A 48 -0.50 -2.64 20.30
C LEU A 48 -1.73 -2.21 19.49
N ARG A 49 -1.62 -1.13 18.72
CA ARG A 49 -2.62 -0.74 17.73
C ARG A 49 -2.35 -1.47 16.43
N TYR A 50 -3.33 -2.26 15.98
CA TYR A 50 -3.24 -3.00 14.74
C TYR A 50 -3.17 -2.05 13.54
N ALA A 51 -2.26 -2.35 12.61
CA ALA A 51 -2.23 -1.72 11.31
C ALA A 51 -3.47 -2.13 10.49
N ARG A 52 -4.11 -1.18 9.81
CA ARG A 52 -5.34 -1.40 9.04
C ARG A 52 -5.02 -1.45 7.55
N ALA A 53 -5.35 -2.57 6.89
CA ALA A 53 -5.19 -2.70 5.45
C ALA A 53 -5.98 -1.63 4.66
N ALA A 54 -7.13 -1.18 5.19
CA ALA A 54 -7.92 -0.10 4.60
C ALA A 54 -7.12 1.20 4.43
N ASP A 55 -6.25 1.54 5.39
CA ASP A 55 -5.42 2.75 5.30
C ASP A 55 -4.36 2.60 4.20
N CYS A 56 -3.88 1.37 3.94
CA CYS A 56 -3.01 1.10 2.81
C CYS A 56 -3.76 1.24 1.48
N VAL A 57 -4.98 0.73 1.41
CA VAL A 57 -5.84 0.77 0.21
C VAL A 57 -6.05 2.21 -0.25
N GLU A 58 -6.36 3.13 0.67
CA GLU A 58 -6.55 4.55 0.36
C GLU A 58 -5.27 5.20 -0.20
N GLN A 59 -4.12 4.94 0.41
CA GLN A 59 -2.83 5.48 -0.04
C GLN A 59 -2.42 4.94 -1.41
N LEU A 60 -2.63 3.63 -1.64
CA LEU A 60 -2.41 3.00 -2.95
C LEU A 60 -3.34 3.61 -4.01
N GLU A 61 -4.63 3.75 -3.70
CA GLU A 61 -5.60 4.35 -4.62
C GLU A 61 -5.17 5.77 -5.04
N HIS A 62 -4.88 6.62 -4.06
CA HIS A 62 -4.52 8.01 -4.32
C HIS A 62 -3.25 8.11 -5.18
N THR A 63 -2.22 7.32 -4.89
CA THR A 63 -1.00 7.36 -5.70
C THR A 63 -1.25 6.84 -7.12
N ILE A 64 -1.95 5.71 -7.28
CA ILE A 64 -2.21 5.14 -8.60
C ILE A 64 -3.02 6.11 -9.46
N LYS A 65 -4.09 6.72 -8.91
CA LYS A 65 -4.91 7.70 -9.62
C LYS A 65 -4.12 8.92 -10.05
N ASP A 66 -3.23 9.43 -9.19
CA ASP A 66 -2.36 10.54 -9.54
C ASP A 66 -1.43 10.15 -10.72
N PHE A 67 -0.77 9.00 -10.64
CA PHE A 67 0.13 8.52 -11.70
C PHE A 67 -0.58 8.31 -13.03
N ILE A 68 -1.84 7.86 -13.00
CA ILE A 68 -2.69 7.76 -14.20
C ILE A 68 -3.02 9.17 -14.72
N SER A 69 -3.41 10.10 -13.84
CA SER A 69 -3.75 11.48 -14.25
C SER A 69 -2.59 12.26 -14.86
N ARG A 70 -1.35 11.82 -14.61
CA ARG A 70 -0.11 12.38 -15.18
C ARG A 70 0.42 11.60 -16.38
N ASP A 71 -0.35 10.65 -16.91
CA ASP A 71 0.04 9.78 -18.04
C ASP A 71 1.35 8.99 -17.80
N ILE A 72 1.72 8.75 -16.54
CA ILE A 72 2.90 7.94 -16.19
C ILE A 72 2.59 6.45 -16.39
N ILE A 73 1.36 6.04 -16.08
CA ILE A 73 0.86 4.68 -16.34
C ILE A 73 0.08 4.69 -17.65
N PRO A 74 0.52 3.94 -18.68
CA PRO A 74 -0.20 3.91 -19.94
C PRO A 74 -1.54 3.16 -19.80
N PRO A 75 -2.55 3.50 -20.63
CA PRO A 75 -3.78 2.73 -20.71
C PRO A 75 -3.51 1.24 -20.99
N GLY A 76 -4.25 0.35 -20.33
CA GLY A 76 -4.14 -1.11 -20.44
C GLY A 76 -3.05 -1.75 -19.58
N ALA A 77 -2.20 -0.94 -18.93
CA ALA A 77 -1.17 -1.42 -18.02
C ALA A 77 -1.74 -2.30 -16.90
N LEU A 78 -0.94 -3.28 -16.48
CA LEU A 78 -1.20 -4.05 -15.28
C LEU A 78 -0.59 -3.33 -14.08
N VAL A 79 -1.46 -2.90 -13.16
CA VAL A 79 -1.09 -2.26 -11.91
C VAL A 79 -1.26 -3.25 -10.78
N MET A 80 -0.17 -3.55 -10.09
CA MET A 80 -0.14 -4.39 -8.90
C MET A 80 -0.03 -3.49 -7.68
N ALA A 81 -1.02 -3.53 -6.79
CA ALA A 81 -1.05 -2.73 -5.57
C ALA A 81 -0.83 -3.64 -4.36
N TYR A 82 0.27 -3.45 -3.64
CA TYR A 82 0.68 -4.25 -2.50
C TYR A 82 0.44 -3.48 -1.21
N ALA A 83 -0.49 -3.97 -0.39
CA ALA A 83 -0.69 -3.52 0.99
C ALA A 83 0.03 -4.49 1.93
N CYS A 84 1.22 -4.11 2.39
CA CYS A 84 2.07 -4.93 3.22
C CYS A 84 1.91 -4.52 4.70
N VAL A 85 1.09 -5.26 5.43
CA VAL A 85 0.62 -4.91 6.77
C VAL A 85 1.29 -5.80 7.82
N GLY A 86 1.94 -5.20 8.81
CA GLY A 86 2.58 -5.90 9.92
C GLY A 86 1.54 -6.41 10.91
N ARG A 87 1.49 -7.74 11.14
CA ARG A 87 0.60 -8.36 12.11
C ARG A 87 1.40 -8.88 13.31
N THR A 88 1.05 -8.44 14.53
CA THR A 88 1.47 -9.14 15.76
C THR A 88 0.27 -9.45 16.68
N SER A 89 0.07 -10.76 16.81
CA SER A 89 -0.83 -11.55 17.66
C SER A 89 -2.34 -11.54 17.37
N GLN A 90 -2.78 -12.77 17.13
CA GLN A 90 -4.14 -13.33 17.17
C GLN A 90 -4.93 -13.37 15.85
N ARG A 91 -5.15 -14.62 15.45
CA ARG A 91 -6.03 -15.10 14.40
C ARG A 91 -7.50 -15.00 14.85
N PRO A 92 -8.45 -15.07 13.90
CA PRO A 92 -8.26 -15.05 12.46
C PRO A 92 -8.61 -13.67 11.88
N TYR A 93 -8.18 -13.42 10.64
CA TYR A 93 -9.09 -12.71 9.73
C TYR A 93 -9.40 -13.72 8.62
N PRO A 94 -10.65 -14.21 8.49
CA PRO A 94 -11.01 -15.16 7.45
C PRO A 94 -11.02 -14.41 6.11
N GLY A 95 -10.62 -15.08 5.02
CA GLY A 95 -10.50 -14.51 3.67
C GLY A 95 -11.74 -13.82 3.07
N ALA A 96 -12.84 -13.70 3.82
CA ALA A 96 -14.03 -12.91 3.50
C ALA A 96 -13.75 -11.40 3.38
N ASP A 97 -12.80 -10.85 4.15
CA ASP A 97 -12.45 -9.43 4.07
C ASP A 97 -11.53 -9.12 2.88
N PHE A 98 -10.62 -10.04 2.53
CA PHE A 98 -9.71 -9.83 1.40
C PHE A 98 -10.45 -9.75 0.06
N LEU A 99 -11.42 -10.65 -0.17
CA LEU A 99 -12.20 -10.63 -1.41
C LEU A 99 -13.08 -9.37 -1.48
N ALA A 100 -13.68 -8.97 -0.36
CA ALA A 100 -14.45 -7.73 -0.28
C ALA A 100 -13.56 -6.49 -0.48
N LEU A 101 -12.38 -6.43 0.13
CA LEU A 101 -11.39 -5.36 -0.06
C LEU A 101 -10.88 -5.30 -1.50
N SER A 102 -10.57 -6.45 -2.10
CA SER A 102 -10.11 -6.51 -3.50
C SER A 102 -11.21 -6.09 -4.48
N ALA A 103 -12.45 -6.53 -4.25
CA ALA A 103 -13.59 -6.09 -5.06
C ALA A 103 -13.86 -4.59 -4.90
N SER A 104 -13.88 -4.09 -3.65
CA SER A 104 -14.00 -2.66 -3.35
C SER A 104 -12.88 -1.86 -4.00
N PHE A 105 -11.64 -2.36 -3.99
CA PHE A 105 -10.50 -1.71 -4.62
C PHE A 105 -10.68 -1.64 -6.13
N ASN A 106 -11.05 -2.74 -6.78
CA ASN A 106 -11.29 -2.75 -8.22
C ASN A 106 -12.39 -1.76 -8.63
N ASN A 107 -13.48 -1.67 -7.85
CA ASN A 107 -14.57 -0.72 -8.10
C ASN A 107 -14.11 0.75 -8.05
N ARG A 108 -13.08 1.07 -7.25
CA ARG A 108 -12.52 2.44 -7.18
C ARG A 108 -11.82 2.87 -8.47
N PHE A 109 -11.54 1.94 -9.38
CA PHE A 109 -10.95 2.19 -10.70
C PHE A 109 -11.92 1.90 -11.85
N GLU A 110 -13.21 1.73 -11.57
CA GLU A 110 -14.22 1.58 -12.62
C GLU A 110 -14.18 2.76 -13.60
N GLY A 111 -14.18 2.46 -14.90
CA GLY A 111 -14.07 3.47 -15.96
C GLY A 111 -12.66 4.00 -16.23
N ILE A 112 -11.66 3.62 -15.43
CA ILE A 112 -10.25 3.96 -15.67
C ILE A 112 -9.62 2.85 -16.52
N PRO A 113 -8.93 3.16 -17.63
CA PRO A 113 -8.45 2.15 -18.58
C PRO A 113 -7.17 1.47 -18.07
N VAL A 114 -7.21 0.84 -16.89
CA VAL A 114 -6.10 0.08 -16.29
C VAL A 114 -6.61 -1.22 -15.70
N ARG A 115 -5.73 -2.22 -15.60
CA ARG A 115 -6.05 -3.47 -14.89
C ARG A 115 -5.37 -3.43 -13.53
N VAL A 116 -6.14 -3.20 -12.48
CA VAL A 116 -5.60 -3.13 -11.11
C VAL A 116 -5.80 -4.45 -10.38
N ARG A 117 -4.82 -4.86 -9.57
CA ARG A 117 -4.92 -6.00 -8.65
C ARG A 117 -4.39 -5.62 -7.27
N LEU A 118 -5.22 -5.79 -6.24
CA LEU A 118 -4.80 -5.66 -4.85
C LEU A 118 -4.21 -6.97 -4.34
N ILE A 119 -3.04 -6.89 -3.71
CA ILE A 119 -2.41 -7.95 -2.95
C ILE A 119 -2.23 -7.44 -1.52
N VAL A 120 -2.73 -8.17 -0.54
CA VAL A 120 -2.56 -7.84 0.88
C VAL A 120 -1.64 -8.89 1.51
N GLU A 121 -0.48 -8.47 1.97
CA GLU A 121 0.49 -9.33 2.64
C GLU A 121 0.52 -9.03 4.14
N ASN A 122 0.29 -10.06 4.96
CA ASN A 122 0.22 -9.95 6.43
C ASN A 122 1.48 -10.50 7.13
N VAL A 123 2.64 -10.43 6.47
CA VAL A 123 3.89 -11.08 6.92
C VAL A 123 4.96 -10.05 7.25
N LEU A 124 4.63 -8.75 7.30
CA LEU A 124 5.66 -7.73 7.48
C LEU A 124 6.28 -7.79 8.88
N VAL A 125 7.48 -8.37 8.96
CA VAL A 125 8.38 -8.30 10.12
C VAL A 125 9.44 -7.26 9.81
N ILE A 126 9.18 -5.99 10.15
CA ILE A 126 10.22 -4.97 10.10
C ILE A 126 11.09 -5.16 11.34
N ASN A 127 12.19 -5.91 11.20
CA ASN A 127 13.25 -5.91 12.20
C ASN A 127 13.91 -4.53 12.19
N ARG A 128 13.53 -3.67 13.14
CA ARG A 128 14.39 -2.53 13.47
C ARG A 128 15.63 -3.12 14.12
N SER A 129 16.73 -3.19 13.38
CA SER A 129 18.05 -3.32 14.00
C SER A 129 18.14 -2.16 14.99
N THR A 130 18.12 -2.48 16.28
CA THR A 130 18.56 -1.54 17.31
C THR A 130 20.01 -1.23 16.97
N SER A 131 20.26 -0.04 16.40
CA SER A 131 21.56 0.59 16.52
C SER A 131 21.79 0.73 18.02
N ALA A 132 22.63 -0.16 18.56
CA ALA A 132 23.21 0.03 19.86
C ALA A 132 24.17 1.21 19.75
N ASP A 133 23.79 2.33 20.34
CA ASP A 133 24.74 3.33 20.81
C ASP A 133 25.45 2.79 22.07
#